data_AF-A0A7Y5NUF9-F1
#
_entry.id   AF-A0A7Y5NUF9-F1
#
_cell.length_a   1.000
_cell.length_b   1.000
_cell.length_c   1.000
_cell.angle_alpha   90.00
_cell.angle_beta   90.00
_cell.angle_gamma   90.00
#
_symmetry.space_group_name_H-M   'P 1'
#
loop_
_entity.id
_entity.type
_entity.pdbx_description
1 polymer ?
#
loop_
_entity_poly.entity_id
_entity_poly.type
_entity_poly.pdbx_seq_one_letter_code
_entity_poly.pdbx_strand_id
1 'polypeptide(L)'
;MIRRCAVFALVSACSAPEDVPSAPVTQATFTPPPVASEQSSVTTPTASAPESAATPPAPRIEIPPEVLAVFEAKPYVEDKCEPAAAERLPAGARRCKYSTLGLDAEVTIANPPPETAARWIVDAADRAEPLAALKEADRAQYVRGLVAFARHVRLQSSRIFPIEGGIIEDMGGGAKVYKFDRGVVTPCEKGNCRCRINSLSPNAYCRYRASVGDDFDVCAKRFTGKDGDEAWRAHCLNNHVVALASDHNEHFRAKAHIVGEHVKKKCAARPCKPAEVVMLIEKELGLAR
;
A
#
# COMPACT_ATOMS: atom_id res chain seq x y z
N MET A 1 24.60 65.63 -1.79
CA MET A 1 24.25 65.36 -3.20
C MET A 1 23.50 64.03 -3.24
N ILE A 2 22.21 63.96 -2.89
CA ILE A 2 20.98 64.11 -3.70
C ILE A 2 21.05 63.54 -5.13
N ARG A 3 20.08 62.65 -5.40
CA ARG A 3 19.47 62.16 -6.67
C ARG A 3 19.82 60.71 -7.00
N ARG A 4 18.89 59.79 -7.31
CA ARG A 4 17.43 59.85 -7.55
C ARG A 4 16.84 58.42 -7.44
N CYS A 5 15.63 58.32 -6.91
CA CYS A 5 14.73 57.17 -7.06
C CYS A 5 14.27 57.04 -8.53
N ALA A 6 14.01 55.81 -8.98
CA ALA A 6 13.14 55.54 -10.12
C ALA A 6 12.18 54.40 -9.76
N VAL A 7 10.94 54.82 -9.55
CA VAL A 7 9.72 54.05 -9.41
C VAL A 7 9.30 53.59 -10.80
N PHE A 8 8.93 52.31 -10.97
CA PHE A 8 8.05 51.90 -12.06
C PHE A 8 6.91 51.07 -11.47
N ALA A 9 5.76 51.74 -11.32
CA ALA A 9 4.46 51.13 -11.17
C ALA A 9 3.88 50.93 -12.57
N LEU A 10 3.38 49.74 -12.86
CA LEU A 10 2.45 49.50 -13.95
C LEU A 10 1.33 48.62 -13.41
N VAL A 11 0.20 49.30 -13.15
CA VAL A 11 -1.12 48.73 -12.92
C VAL A 11 -1.67 48.31 -14.29
N SER A 12 -2.16 47.09 -14.41
CA SER A 12 -3.10 46.72 -15.46
C SER A 12 -4.12 45.71 -14.94
N ALA A 13 -5.31 45.84 -15.48
CA ALA A 13 -6.58 45.56 -14.84
C ALA A 13 -7.02 44.09 -14.86
N CYS A 14 -7.89 43.80 -13.89
CA CYS A 14 -9.02 42.88 -13.90
C CYS A 14 -9.32 42.10 -15.18
N SER A 15 -9.41 40.77 -15.05
CA SER A 15 -10.46 39.97 -15.68
C SER A 15 -10.70 38.74 -14.83
N ALA A 16 -11.90 38.67 -14.24
CA ALA A 16 -12.45 37.45 -13.65
C ALA A 16 -12.89 36.51 -14.77
N PRO A 17 -12.64 35.19 -14.68
CA PRO A 17 -13.36 34.23 -15.49
C PRO A 17 -14.68 33.85 -14.80
N GLU A 18 -15.69 33.78 -15.65
CA GLU A 18 -17.11 33.66 -15.42
C GLU A 18 -17.52 32.36 -14.73
N ASP A 19 -18.61 32.46 -13.97
CA ASP A 19 -19.41 31.36 -13.44
C ASP A 19 -19.79 30.37 -14.55
N VAL A 20 -19.28 29.14 -14.45
CA VAL A 20 -19.78 28.01 -15.23
C VAL A 20 -20.89 27.32 -14.43
N PRO A 21 -22.13 27.25 -14.93
CA PRO A 21 -23.22 26.59 -14.22
C PRO A 21 -22.93 25.09 -14.09
N SER A 22 -23.05 24.60 -12.86
CA SER A 22 -22.98 23.17 -12.53
C SER A 22 -24.16 22.44 -13.17
N ALA A 23 -23.87 21.56 -14.13
CA ALA A 23 -24.85 20.59 -14.61
C ALA A 23 -25.13 19.54 -13.52
N PRO A 24 -26.37 19.07 -13.37
CA PRO A 24 -26.70 18.06 -12.38
C PRO A 24 -26.04 16.72 -12.73
N VAL A 25 -25.34 16.15 -11.75
CA VAL A 25 -24.81 14.79 -11.82
C VAL A 25 -25.99 13.81 -11.81
N THR A 26 -26.28 13.22 -12.95
CA THR A 26 -27.22 12.10 -13.06
C THR A 26 -26.63 10.91 -12.33
N GLN A 27 -27.25 10.51 -11.21
CA GLN A 27 -26.92 9.27 -10.52
C GLN A 27 -27.23 8.09 -11.45
N ALA A 28 -26.20 7.37 -11.88
CA ALA A 28 -26.38 6.09 -12.55
C ALA A 28 -26.91 5.07 -11.52
N THR A 29 -28.18 4.73 -11.62
CA THR A 29 -28.81 3.67 -10.82
C THR A 29 -28.26 2.33 -11.29
N PHE A 30 -27.41 1.71 -10.45
CA PHE A 30 -26.94 0.36 -10.70
C PHE A 30 -28.10 -0.61 -10.40
N THR A 31 -28.65 -1.22 -11.44
CA THR A 31 -29.65 -2.29 -11.30
C THR A 31 -28.88 -3.60 -11.26
N PRO A 32 -28.88 -4.36 -10.16
CA PRO A 32 -28.27 -5.70 -10.14
C PRO A 32 -29.05 -6.64 -11.08
N PRO A 33 -28.37 -7.59 -11.73
CA PRO A 33 -29.03 -8.60 -12.55
C PRO A 33 -29.98 -9.48 -11.71
N PRO A 34 -31.07 -10.00 -12.29
CA PRO A 34 -32.03 -10.80 -11.56
C PRO A 34 -31.39 -12.08 -11.03
N VAL A 35 -31.55 -12.31 -9.72
CA VAL A 35 -31.25 -13.59 -9.07
C VAL A 35 -32.23 -14.60 -9.62
N ALA A 36 -31.74 -15.54 -10.44
CA ALA A 36 -32.50 -16.71 -10.82
C ALA A 36 -32.81 -17.50 -9.54
N SER A 37 -34.10 -17.60 -9.23
CA SER A 37 -34.61 -18.42 -8.14
C SER A 37 -34.43 -19.88 -8.54
N GLU A 38 -33.43 -20.56 -8.00
CA GLU A 38 -33.37 -22.02 -8.08
C GLU A 38 -34.36 -22.63 -7.09
N GLN A 39 -35.24 -23.44 -7.65
CA GLN A 39 -36.32 -24.14 -7.00
C GLN A 39 -35.77 -25.25 -6.10
N SER A 40 -36.33 -25.32 -4.90
CA SER A 40 -36.18 -26.44 -3.99
C SER A 40 -36.56 -27.75 -4.66
N SER A 41 -35.63 -28.70 -4.66
CA SER A 41 -35.89 -30.12 -4.94
C SER A 41 -35.35 -30.95 -3.79
N VAL A 42 -36.26 -31.44 -2.95
CA VAL A 42 -36.00 -32.45 -1.91
C VAL A 42 -35.45 -33.71 -2.58
N THR A 43 -34.27 -34.17 -2.15
CA THR A 43 -33.76 -35.51 -2.50
C THR A 43 -33.23 -36.21 -1.25
N THR A 44 -33.75 -37.42 -1.06
CA THR A 44 -33.54 -38.46 -0.05
C THR A 44 -32.05 -38.78 0.24
N PRO A 45 -31.68 -39.21 1.47
CA PRO A 45 -30.28 -39.43 1.85
C PRO A 45 -29.67 -40.63 1.14
N THR A 46 -28.58 -40.40 0.40
CA THR A 46 -27.70 -41.44 -0.15
C THR A 46 -26.49 -41.64 0.77
N ALA A 47 -26.13 -42.91 0.96
CA ALA A 47 -25.13 -43.45 1.87
C ALA A 47 -23.77 -42.72 1.87
N SER A 48 -23.20 -42.62 3.07
CA SER A 48 -21.88 -42.06 3.39
C SER A 48 -20.78 -42.60 2.48
N ALA A 49 -20.20 -41.72 1.67
CA ALA A 49 -18.89 -41.93 1.07
C ALA A 49 -17.81 -41.89 2.16
N PRO A 50 -16.71 -42.64 2.03
CA PRO A 50 -15.62 -42.62 2.97
C PRO A 50 -15.00 -41.22 3.04
N GLU A 51 -14.77 -40.77 4.27
CA GLU A 51 -14.11 -39.54 4.67
C GLU A 51 -12.81 -39.37 3.88
N SER A 52 -12.85 -38.47 2.88
CA SER A 52 -11.69 -38.06 2.12
C SER A 52 -10.64 -37.55 3.11
N ALA A 53 -9.51 -38.25 3.19
CA ALA A 53 -8.37 -37.83 3.99
C ALA A 53 -8.09 -36.35 3.71
N ALA A 54 -8.31 -35.50 4.72
CA ALA A 54 -8.07 -34.08 4.61
C ALA A 54 -6.61 -33.86 4.22
N THR A 55 -6.40 -33.14 3.11
CA THR A 55 -5.07 -32.66 2.73
C THR A 55 -4.44 -31.97 3.94
N PRO A 56 -3.19 -32.32 4.32
CA PRO A 56 -2.50 -31.64 5.41
C PRO A 56 -2.56 -30.13 5.19
N PRO A 57 -2.88 -29.31 6.21
CA PRO A 57 -2.89 -27.88 6.06
C PRO A 57 -1.51 -27.42 5.56
N ALA A 58 -1.51 -26.51 4.59
CA ALA A 58 -0.27 -25.96 4.06
C ALA A 58 0.63 -25.49 5.22
N PRO A 59 1.95 -25.73 5.15
CA PRO A 59 2.85 -25.33 6.22
C PRO A 59 2.73 -23.83 6.46
N ARG A 60 2.45 -23.44 7.71
CA ARG A 60 2.37 -22.03 8.08
C ARG A 60 3.72 -21.36 7.87
N ILE A 61 3.70 -20.17 7.28
CA ILE A 61 4.90 -19.33 7.13
C ILE A 61 5.45 -19.02 8.53
N GLU A 62 6.68 -19.48 8.79
CA GLU A 62 7.39 -19.19 10.04
C GLU A 62 7.85 -17.72 10.05
N ILE A 63 7.48 -16.99 11.10
CA ILE A 63 7.81 -15.57 11.26
C ILE A 63 9.01 -15.46 12.21
N PRO A 64 10.17 -14.95 11.76
CA PRO A 64 11.28 -14.68 12.67
C PRO A 64 10.86 -13.66 13.75
N PRO A 65 11.16 -13.92 15.04
CA PRO A 65 10.79 -13.01 16.14
C PRO A 65 11.27 -11.57 15.93
N GLU A 66 12.43 -11.39 15.29
CA GLU A 66 13.01 -10.07 14.99
C GLU A 66 12.14 -9.25 14.03
N VAL A 67 11.42 -9.92 13.12
CA VAL A 67 10.48 -9.27 12.19
C VAL A 67 9.20 -8.88 12.94
N LEU A 68 8.69 -9.77 13.79
CA LEU A 68 7.49 -9.51 14.60
C LEU A 68 7.70 -8.33 15.55
N ALA A 69 8.85 -8.27 16.23
CA ALA A 69 9.21 -7.22 17.18
C ALA A 69 9.13 -5.81 16.58
N VAL A 70 9.35 -5.65 15.27
CA VAL A 70 9.22 -4.35 14.59
C VAL A 70 7.77 -3.81 14.59
N PHE A 71 6.78 -4.71 14.62
CA PHE A 71 5.36 -4.37 14.53
C PHE A 71 4.61 -4.34 15.86
N GLU A 72 5.21 -4.83 16.94
CA GLU A 72 4.61 -4.85 18.28
C GLU A 72 4.29 -3.44 18.81
N ALA A 73 5.11 -2.45 18.44
CA ALA A 73 4.88 -1.07 18.83
C ALA A 73 3.53 -0.55 18.30
N LYS A 74 2.70 -0.04 19.22
CA LYS A 74 1.41 0.58 18.88
C LYS A 74 1.62 1.72 17.86
N PRO A 75 0.80 1.83 16.81
CA PRO A 75 0.79 2.98 15.93
C PRO A 75 0.36 4.27 16.63
N TYR A 76 0.91 5.40 16.20
CA TYR A 76 0.72 6.71 16.83
C TYR A 76 -0.69 7.32 16.69
N VAL A 77 -1.56 6.76 15.84
CA VAL A 77 -2.94 7.24 15.63
C VAL A 77 -3.99 6.44 16.42
N GLU A 78 -3.61 5.37 17.12
CA GLU A 78 -4.55 4.38 17.67
C GLU A 78 -5.15 4.75 19.06
N ASP A 79 -4.93 5.95 19.59
CA ASP A 79 -5.35 6.30 20.96
C ASP A 79 -6.80 6.79 21.06
N LYS A 80 -7.30 7.49 20.05
CA LYS A 80 -8.65 8.06 20.02
C LYS A 80 -9.37 7.62 18.76
N CYS A 81 -9.75 6.35 18.74
CA CYS A 81 -10.37 5.70 17.60
C CYS A 81 -11.73 5.12 17.94
N GLU A 82 -12.67 5.28 17.02
CA GLU A 82 -14.01 4.68 17.08
C GLU A 82 -14.20 3.74 15.89
N PRO A 83 -15.01 2.68 16.01
CA PRO A 83 -15.34 1.82 14.88
C PRO A 83 -15.91 2.62 13.71
N ALA A 84 -15.42 2.36 12.49
CA ALA A 84 -15.93 2.95 11.27
C ALA A 84 -16.63 1.86 10.45
N ALA A 85 -17.96 1.92 10.37
CA ALA A 85 -18.74 1.01 9.53
C ALA A 85 -19.21 1.75 8.28
N ALA A 86 -18.76 1.30 7.11
CA ALA A 86 -19.33 1.65 5.82
C ALA A 86 -19.16 0.46 4.88
N GLU A 87 -20.07 0.31 3.92
CA GLU A 87 -20.19 -0.86 3.03
C GLU A 87 -18.90 -1.23 2.28
N ARG A 88 -17.96 -0.29 2.13
CA ARG A 88 -16.71 -0.45 1.38
C ARG A 88 -15.44 -0.42 2.22
N LEU A 89 -15.57 -0.37 3.56
CA LEU A 89 -14.40 -0.37 4.44
C LEU A 89 -13.99 -1.81 4.78
N PRO A 90 -12.68 -2.09 4.93
CA PRO A 90 -12.22 -3.38 5.42
C PRO A 90 -12.76 -3.65 6.84
N ALA A 91 -12.92 -4.92 7.19
CA ALA A 91 -13.29 -5.34 8.53
C ALA A 91 -12.30 -4.77 9.57
N GLY A 92 -12.83 -4.27 10.70
CA GLY A 92 -12.01 -3.66 11.75
C GLY A 92 -11.51 -2.24 11.42
N ALA A 93 -12.06 -1.59 10.40
CA ALA A 93 -11.78 -0.18 10.13
C ALA A 93 -12.20 0.70 11.32
N ARG A 94 -11.38 1.70 11.61
CA ARG A 94 -11.56 2.64 12.72
C ARG A 94 -11.30 4.05 12.24
N ARG A 95 -12.09 5.00 12.72
CA ARG A 95 -11.88 6.43 12.51
C ARG A 95 -11.17 7.00 13.73
N CYS A 96 -10.04 7.65 13.51
CA CYS A 96 -9.17 8.13 14.56
C CYS A 96 -8.96 9.63 14.43
N LYS A 97 -9.14 10.37 15.52
CA LYS A 97 -8.83 11.80 15.62
C LYS A 97 -7.58 11.97 16.45
N TYR A 98 -6.60 12.73 15.96
CA TYR A 98 -5.35 12.90 16.68
C TYR A 98 -4.69 14.24 16.38
N SER A 99 -3.81 14.64 17.28
CA SER A 99 -3.06 15.89 17.21
C SER A 99 -1.58 15.58 17.40
N THR A 100 -0.73 16.04 16.50
CA THR A 100 0.73 15.92 16.63
C THR A 100 1.41 17.03 15.85
N LEU A 101 2.61 17.42 16.28
CA LEU A 101 3.40 18.47 15.62
C LEU A 101 2.61 19.79 15.40
N GLY A 102 1.70 20.12 16.32
CA GLY A 102 0.86 21.32 16.24
C GLY A 102 -0.27 21.28 15.20
N LEU A 103 -0.55 20.12 14.62
CA LEU A 103 -1.62 19.91 13.64
C LEU A 103 -2.65 18.91 14.15
N ASP A 104 -3.89 19.07 13.71
CA ASP A 104 -4.99 18.13 13.93
C ASP A 104 -5.29 17.37 12.65
N ALA A 105 -5.62 16.08 12.80
CA ALA A 105 -6.05 15.25 11.70
C ALA A 105 -7.09 14.21 12.13
N GLU A 106 -7.90 13.78 11.17
CA GLU A 106 -8.79 12.64 11.26
C GLU A 106 -8.44 11.68 10.14
N VAL A 107 -8.36 10.39 10.45
CA VAL A 107 -8.08 9.32 9.49
C VAL A 107 -8.90 8.08 9.78
N THR A 108 -9.45 7.47 8.74
CA THR A 108 -9.98 6.11 8.78
C THR A 108 -8.86 5.14 8.43
N ILE A 109 -8.57 4.20 9.31
CA ILE A 109 -7.50 3.21 9.17
C ILE A 109 -8.06 1.79 9.29
N ALA A 110 -7.39 0.81 8.67
CA ALA A 110 -7.54 -0.59 9.02
C ALA A 110 -6.17 -1.16 9.36
N ASN A 111 -6.01 -1.71 10.57
CA ASN A 111 -4.70 -2.13 11.05
C ASN A 111 -4.66 -3.64 11.11
N PRO A 112 -3.72 -4.29 10.41
CA PRO A 112 -3.52 -5.71 10.54
C PRO A 112 -2.96 -6.00 11.94
N PRO A 113 -3.24 -7.19 12.48
CA PRO A 113 -2.45 -7.75 13.57
C PRO A 113 -0.95 -7.73 13.22
N PRO A 114 -0.04 -7.52 14.19
CA PRO A 114 1.40 -7.56 13.96
C PRO A 114 1.88 -8.82 13.22
N GLU A 115 1.34 -9.98 13.58
CA GLU A 115 1.66 -11.28 12.99
C GLU A 115 1.25 -11.34 11.52
N THR A 116 0.09 -10.78 11.17
CA THR A 116 -0.39 -10.70 9.79
C THR A 116 0.54 -9.83 8.95
N ALA A 117 0.92 -8.64 9.45
CA ALA A 117 1.86 -7.77 8.73
C ALA A 117 3.24 -8.43 8.57
N ALA A 118 3.75 -9.07 9.62
CA ALA A 118 5.02 -9.79 9.58
C ALA A 118 4.99 -10.95 8.58
N ARG A 119 3.88 -11.70 8.53
CA ARG A 119 3.69 -12.79 7.56
C ARG A 119 3.75 -12.31 6.11
N TRP A 120 3.11 -11.18 5.80
CA TRP A 120 3.19 -10.60 4.46
C TRP A 120 4.61 -10.20 4.06
N ILE A 121 5.47 -9.80 5.00
CA ILE A 121 6.89 -9.51 4.72
C ILE A 121 7.64 -10.79 4.38
N VAL A 122 7.44 -11.86 5.16
CA VAL A 122 8.08 -13.15 4.90
C VAL A 122 7.62 -13.73 3.56
N ASP A 123 6.32 -13.69 3.27
CA ASP A 123 5.75 -14.10 1.97
C ASP A 123 6.34 -13.28 0.80
N ALA A 124 6.40 -11.95 0.95
CA ALA A 124 6.90 -11.09 -0.11
C ALA A 124 8.39 -11.28 -0.40
N ALA A 125 9.18 -11.78 0.57
CA ALA A 125 10.61 -11.95 0.42
C ALA A 125 11.00 -12.88 -0.74
N ASP A 126 10.16 -13.87 -1.05
CA ASP A 126 10.37 -14.79 -2.18
C ASP A 126 10.30 -14.07 -3.54
N ARG A 127 9.78 -12.84 -3.59
CA ARG A 127 9.77 -12.00 -4.79
C ARG A 127 11.02 -11.12 -4.93
N ALA A 128 11.79 -10.95 -3.86
CA ALA A 128 13.08 -10.27 -3.89
C ALA A 128 14.20 -11.29 -4.07
N GLU A 129 14.45 -11.75 -5.31
CA GLU A 129 15.36 -12.87 -5.61
C GLU A 129 16.72 -12.83 -4.86
N PRO A 130 17.47 -11.70 -4.82
CA PRO A 130 18.72 -11.66 -4.06
C PRO A 130 18.54 -11.89 -2.55
N LEU A 131 17.43 -11.45 -1.96
CA LEU A 131 17.10 -11.72 -0.56
C LEU A 131 16.68 -13.18 -0.38
N ALA A 132 15.79 -13.69 -1.23
CA ALA A 132 15.31 -15.07 -1.17
C ALA A 132 16.47 -16.08 -1.20
N ALA A 133 17.50 -15.84 -2.03
CA ALA A 133 18.70 -16.66 -2.09
C ALA A 133 19.47 -16.76 -0.75
N LEU A 134 19.35 -15.76 0.13
CA LEU A 134 20.00 -15.78 1.44
C LEU A 134 19.30 -16.71 2.43
N LYS A 135 18.06 -17.14 2.17
CA LYS A 135 17.29 -17.97 3.11
C LYS A 135 18.06 -19.21 3.54
N GLU A 136 18.69 -19.87 2.57
CA GLU A 136 19.54 -21.06 2.78
C GLU A 136 21.03 -20.71 2.89
N ALA A 137 21.49 -19.68 2.15
CA ALA A 137 22.92 -19.37 2.07
C ALA A 137 23.48 -18.63 3.30
N ASP A 138 22.69 -17.74 3.89
CA ASP A 138 23.05 -16.94 5.05
C ASP A 138 21.78 -16.48 5.78
N ARG A 139 21.26 -17.37 6.63
CA ARG A 139 20.00 -17.15 7.37
C ARG A 139 20.01 -15.86 8.19
N ALA A 140 21.16 -15.48 8.75
CA ALA A 140 21.28 -14.25 9.53
C ALA A 140 21.07 -13.01 8.64
N GLN A 141 21.69 -12.96 7.46
CA GLN A 141 21.48 -11.87 6.51
C GLN A 141 20.08 -11.87 5.89
N TYR A 142 19.48 -13.04 5.67
CA TYR A 142 18.07 -13.14 5.27
C TYR A 142 17.14 -12.47 6.28
N VAL A 143 17.26 -12.82 7.57
CA VAL A 143 16.44 -12.21 8.63
C VAL A 143 16.69 -10.71 8.73
N ARG A 144 17.94 -10.24 8.62
CA ARG A 144 18.23 -8.80 8.57
C ARG A 144 17.55 -8.10 7.39
N GLY A 145 17.50 -8.72 6.23
CA GLY A 145 16.78 -8.19 5.06
C GLY A 145 15.27 -8.11 5.30
N LEU A 146 14.66 -9.12 5.93
CA LEU A 146 13.25 -9.09 6.34
C LEU A 146 12.98 -7.94 7.32
N VAL A 147 13.85 -7.77 8.32
CA VAL A 147 13.77 -6.66 9.29
C VAL A 147 13.86 -5.30 8.58
N ALA A 148 14.68 -5.16 7.53
CA ALA A 148 14.72 -3.94 6.73
C ALA A 148 13.36 -3.65 6.06
N PHE A 149 12.72 -4.63 5.44
CA PHE A 149 11.37 -4.47 4.89
C PHE A 149 10.33 -4.13 5.98
N ALA A 150 10.38 -4.80 7.13
CA ALA A 150 9.48 -4.50 8.25
C ALA A 150 9.66 -3.06 8.77
N ARG A 151 10.91 -2.61 8.93
CA ARG A 151 11.24 -1.23 9.34
C ARG A 151 10.75 -0.21 8.33
N HIS A 152 10.86 -0.50 7.03
CA HIS A 152 10.32 0.35 5.98
C HIS A 152 8.80 0.53 6.14
N VAL A 153 8.04 -0.55 6.33
CA VAL A 153 6.59 -0.48 6.58
C VAL A 153 6.28 0.34 7.84
N ARG A 154 7.02 0.08 8.93
CA ARG A 154 6.84 0.78 10.20
C ARG A 154 7.12 2.27 10.08
N LEU A 155 8.15 2.68 9.33
CA LEU A 155 8.45 4.10 9.12
C LEU A 155 7.46 4.78 8.20
N GLN A 156 7.01 4.09 7.14
CA GLN A 156 6.03 4.67 6.22
C GLN A 156 4.65 4.74 6.82
N SER A 157 4.28 3.84 7.72
CA SER A 157 2.87 3.78 8.08
C SER A 157 2.64 3.27 9.46
N SER A 158 3.67 3.00 10.27
CA SER A 158 3.48 2.42 11.60
C SER A 158 2.66 1.11 11.60
N ARG A 159 2.46 0.44 10.45
CA ARG A 159 1.46 -0.62 10.16
C ARG A 159 0.00 -0.18 10.07
N ILE A 160 -0.30 1.10 10.21
CA ILE A 160 -1.62 1.65 9.92
C ILE A 160 -1.84 1.68 8.42
N PHE A 161 -2.97 1.18 7.96
CA PHE A 161 -3.35 1.41 6.57
C PHE A 161 -4.35 2.55 6.51
N PRO A 162 -3.90 3.79 6.22
CA PRO A 162 -4.81 4.91 6.08
C PRO A 162 -5.65 4.71 4.85
N ILE A 163 -6.96 4.54 5.04
CA ILE A 163 -7.93 4.37 3.98
C ILE A 163 -8.36 5.75 3.48
N GLU A 164 -8.79 6.62 4.39
CA GLU A 164 -9.33 7.94 4.05
C GLU A 164 -8.97 8.97 5.13
N GLY A 165 -8.77 10.23 4.75
CA GLY A 165 -8.52 11.32 5.70
C GLY A 165 -7.09 11.81 5.66
N GLY A 166 -6.54 12.28 6.78
CA GLY A 166 -5.24 12.94 6.85
C GLY A 166 -4.24 12.25 7.78
N ILE A 167 -3.00 12.09 7.32
CA ILE A 167 -1.88 11.71 8.15
C ILE A 167 -0.88 12.87 8.26
N ILE A 168 -0.55 13.29 9.47
CA ILE A 168 0.49 14.26 9.77
C ILE A 168 1.87 13.60 9.73
N GLU A 169 2.75 14.10 8.85
CA GLU A 169 4.17 13.71 8.80
C GLU A 169 5.08 14.92 8.62
N ASP A 170 6.31 14.84 9.12
CA ASP A 170 7.39 15.77 8.79
C ASP A 170 8.47 15.04 7.99
N MET A 171 8.59 15.41 6.71
CA MET A 171 9.54 14.82 5.78
C MET A 171 10.79 15.71 5.59
N GLY A 172 11.13 16.55 6.58
CA GLY A 172 12.31 17.43 6.57
C GLY A 172 12.04 18.86 6.11
N GLY A 173 10.76 19.25 6.03
CA GLY A 173 10.32 20.58 5.58
C GLY A 173 9.20 21.16 6.45
N GLY A 174 9.03 20.63 7.66
CA GLY A 174 7.93 20.93 8.57
C GLY A 174 6.77 19.94 8.41
N ALA A 175 6.00 19.82 9.49
CA ALA A 175 4.84 18.96 9.57
C ALA A 175 3.77 19.34 8.54
N LYS A 176 3.21 18.34 7.84
CA LYS A 176 2.15 18.50 6.85
C LYS A 176 1.12 17.37 6.98
N VAL A 177 -0.13 17.68 6.63
CA VAL A 177 -1.20 16.68 6.53
C VAL A 177 -1.23 16.10 5.11
N TYR A 178 -0.84 14.85 4.96
CA TYR A 178 -0.98 14.06 3.74
C TYR A 178 -2.39 13.47 3.69
N LYS A 179 -3.15 13.81 2.64
CA LYS A 179 -4.52 13.32 2.47
C LYS A 179 -4.53 11.97 1.76
N PHE A 180 -5.45 11.12 2.14
CA PHE A 180 -5.66 9.79 1.59
C PHE A 180 -7.11 9.62 1.10
N ASP A 181 -7.25 8.97 -0.04
CA ASP A 181 -8.49 8.45 -0.58
C ASP A 181 -8.25 6.99 -0.97
N ARG A 182 -8.98 6.07 -0.33
CA ARG A 182 -8.92 4.61 -0.54
C ARG A 182 -7.50 4.04 -0.52
N GLY A 183 -6.67 4.52 0.40
CA GLY A 183 -5.29 4.05 0.56
C GLY A 183 -4.26 4.78 -0.30
N VAL A 184 -4.68 5.68 -1.18
CA VAL A 184 -3.79 6.41 -2.09
C VAL A 184 -3.61 7.85 -1.60
N VAL A 185 -2.38 8.35 -1.63
CA VAL A 185 -2.08 9.75 -1.31
C VAL A 185 -2.71 10.68 -2.37
N THR A 186 -3.41 11.71 -1.92
CA THR A 186 -4.06 12.71 -2.78
C THR A 186 -3.51 14.12 -2.55
N PRO A 187 -3.44 14.97 -3.60
CA PRO A 187 -3.85 14.69 -4.98
C PRO A 187 -2.83 13.82 -5.73
N CYS A 188 -3.31 13.10 -6.76
CA CYS A 188 -2.48 12.24 -7.61
C CYS A 188 -1.61 12.99 -8.64
N GLU A 189 -1.28 14.24 -8.36
CA GLU A 189 -0.56 15.11 -9.29
C GLU A 189 0.83 14.59 -9.63
N LYS A 190 1.24 14.76 -10.90
CA LYS A 190 2.59 14.44 -11.41
C LYS A 190 3.03 12.99 -11.12
N GLY A 191 2.09 12.05 -11.10
CA GLY A 191 2.39 10.63 -10.88
C GLY A 191 2.62 10.23 -9.42
N ASN A 192 2.22 11.08 -8.46
CA ASN A 192 2.30 10.79 -7.03
C ASN A 192 1.13 9.96 -6.48
N CYS A 193 0.36 9.32 -7.36
CA CYS A 193 -0.76 8.44 -7.03
C CYS A 193 -0.26 7.12 -6.43
N ARG A 194 0.32 7.17 -5.23
CA ARG A 194 0.96 6.01 -4.58
C ARG A 194 0.01 5.39 -3.57
N CYS A 195 -0.18 4.07 -3.68
CA CYS A 195 -0.82 3.31 -2.62
C CYS A 195 0.13 3.32 -1.40
N ARG A 196 -0.40 3.67 -0.22
CA ARG A 196 0.42 3.89 0.98
C ARG A 196 1.13 2.62 1.45
N ILE A 197 0.51 1.46 1.23
CA ILE A 197 1.17 0.16 1.39
C ILE A 197 2.41 0.15 0.51
N ASN A 198 3.57 0.38 1.15
CA ASN A 198 4.91 0.42 0.56
C ASN A 198 5.18 1.49 -0.51
N SER A 199 4.39 2.57 -0.55
CA SER A 199 4.56 3.67 -1.50
C SER A 199 4.62 3.20 -2.96
N LEU A 200 3.77 2.24 -3.30
CA LEU A 200 3.74 1.59 -4.61
C LEU A 200 3.01 2.47 -5.62
N SER A 201 3.62 2.69 -6.79
CA SER A 201 2.98 3.39 -7.90
C SER A 201 2.30 2.41 -8.87
N PRO A 202 1.32 2.85 -9.67
CA PRO A 202 0.70 2.04 -10.72
C PRO A 202 1.72 1.34 -11.61
N ASN A 203 2.70 2.09 -12.14
CA ASN A 203 3.72 1.52 -13.03
C ASN A 203 4.62 0.49 -12.32
N ALA A 204 4.94 0.70 -11.03
CA ALA A 204 5.72 -0.27 -10.27
C ALA A 204 4.93 -1.56 -10.05
N TYR A 205 3.63 -1.46 -9.74
CA TYR A 205 2.74 -2.61 -9.67
C TYR A 205 2.65 -3.34 -11.01
N CYS A 206 2.44 -2.63 -12.12
CA CYS A 206 2.32 -3.25 -13.44
C CYS A 206 3.62 -3.93 -13.91
N ARG A 207 4.80 -3.40 -13.56
CA ARG A 207 6.07 -4.11 -13.81
C ARG A 207 6.13 -5.44 -13.08
N TYR A 208 5.68 -5.46 -11.82
CA TYR A 208 5.58 -6.71 -11.08
C TYR A 208 4.56 -7.67 -11.69
N ARG A 209 3.38 -7.18 -12.12
CA ARG A 209 2.39 -8.02 -12.80
C ARG A 209 2.93 -8.63 -14.09
N ALA A 210 3.71 -7.87 -14.84
CA ALA A 210 4.41 -8.37 -16.02
C ALA A 210 5.42 -9.47 -15.69
N SER A 211 6.13 -9.38 -14.57
CA SER A 211 7.07 -10.45 -14.16
C SER A 211 6.39 -11.73 -13.68
N VAL A 212 5.07 -11.71 -13.43
CA VAL A 212 4.27 -12.89 -13.12
C VAL A 212 3.32 -13.32 -14.24
N GLY A 213 3.51 -12.78 -15.46
CA GLY A 213 2.85 -13.25 -16.68
C GLY A 213 1.72 -12.38 -17.24
N ASP A 214 1.42 -11.23 -16.63
CA ASP A 214 0.46 -10.29 -17.20
C ASP A 214 1.09 -9.41 -18.30
N ASP A 215 0.27 -8.72 -19.08
CA ASP A 215 0.74 -7.71 -20.03
C ASP A 215 0.91 -6.34 -19.34
N PHE A 216 2.11 -5.76 -19.47
CA PHE A 216 2.44 -4.47 -18.85
C PHE A 216 1.57 -3.33 -19.38
N ASP A 217 1.37 -3.23 -20.69
CA ASP A 217 0.68 -2.11 -21.33
C ASP A 217 -0.81 -2.16 -21.03
N VAL A 218 -1.40 -3.36 -21.01
CA VAL A 218 -2.78 -3.58 -20.56
C VAL A 218 -2.95 -3.16 -19.10
N CYS A 219 -2.03 -3.54 -18.22
CA CYS A 219 -2.06 -3.11 -16.81
C CYS A 219 -1.87 -1.60 -16.67
N ALA A 220 -0.88 -1.02 -17.34
CA ALA A 220 -0.57 0.40 -17.25
C ALA A 220 -1.74 1.24 -17.77
N LYS A 221 -2.37 0.85 -18.88
CA LYS A 221 -3.55 1.53 -19.43
C LYS A 221 -4.73 1.54 -18.46
N ARG A 222 -4.87 0.52 -17.60
CA ARG A 222 -5.93 0.47 -16.58
C ARG A 222 -5.73 1.48 -15.45
N PHE A 223 -4.49 1.75 -15.07
CA PHE A 223 -4.18 2.51 -13.84
C PHE A 223 -3.46 3.85 -14.08
N THR A 224 -3.30 4.26 -15.33
CA THR A 224 -2.67 5.54 -15.68
C THR A 224 -3.61 6.44 -16.46
N GLY A 225 -3.44 7.76 -16.31
CA GLY A 225 -4.33 8.77 -16.91
C GLY A 225 -5.49 9.16 -15.98
N LYS A 226 -6.36 10.05 -16.47
CA LYS A 226 -7.43 10.70 -15.67
C LYS A 226 -8.40 9.69 -15.04
N ASP A 227 -8.80 8.66 -15.79
CA ASP A 227 -9.68 7.59 -15.29
C ASP A 227 -8.90 6.49 -14.55
N GLY A 228 -7.58 6.43 -14.76
CA GLY A 228 -6.67 5.48 -14.12
C GLY A 228 -6.49 5.74 -12.62
N ASP A 229 -6.53 7.00 -12.18
CA ASP A 229 -6.42 7.38 -10.77
C ASP A 229 -7.58 6.80 -9.92
N GLU A 230 -8.80 6.77 -10.48
CA GLU A 230 -9.96 6.14 -9.85
C GLU A 230 -9.81 4.63 -9.76
N ALA A 231 -9.42 3.99 -10.87
CA ALA A 231 -9.17 2.55 -10.91
C ALA A 231 -8.05 2.14 -9.94
N TRP A 232 -7.00 2.96 -9.81
CA TRP A 232 -5.90 2.71 -8.90
C TRP A 232 -6.30 2.83 -7.43
N ARG A 233 -7.10 3.84 -7.08
CA ARG A 233 -7.69 3.98 -5.74
C ARG A 233 -8.55 2.79 -5.36
N ALA A 234 -9.45 2.38 -6.24
CA ALA A 234 -10.27 1.19 -6.04
C ALA A 234 -9.40 -0.08 -5.87
N HIS A 235 -8.35 -0.21 -6.69
CA HIS A 235 -7.42 -1.33 -6.60
C HIS A 235 -6.63 -1.36 -5.29
N CYS A 236 -6.12 -0.21 -4.82
CA CYS A 236 -5.40 -0.09 -3.56
C CYS A 236 -6.27 -0.52 -2.38
N LEU A 237 -7.51 -0.01 -2.29
CA LEU A 237 -8.47 -0.43 -1.26
C LEU A 237 -8.80 -1.93 -1.37
N ASN A 238 -9.08 -2.44 -2.56
CA ASN A 238 -9.39 -3.86 -2.73
C ASN A 238 -8.22 -4.76 -2.30
N ASN A 239 -6.98 -4.39 -2.62
CA ASN A 239 -5.80 -5.10 -2.13
C ASN A 239 -5.77 -5.14 -0.59
N HIS A 240 -6.17 -4.07 0.11
CA HIS A 240 -6.21 -4.07 1.58
C HIS A 240 -7.28 -5.01 2.13
N VAL A 241 -8.49 -4.95 1.55
CA VAL A 241 -9.61 -5.82 1.94
C VAL A 241 -9.21 -7.29 1.78
N VAL A 242 -8.65 -7.65 0.62
CA VAL A 242 -8.21 -9.02 0.33
C VAL A 242 -7.04 -9.43 1.22
N ALA A 243 -6.04 -8.56 1.40
CA ALA A 243 -4.86 -8.88 2.18
C ALA A 243 -5.20 -9.17 3.65
N LEU A 244 -6.12 -8.40 4.26
CA LEU A 244 -6.54 -8.63 5.65
C LEU A 244 -7.20 -9.99 5.89
N ALA A 245 -7.73 -10.63 4.85
CA ALA A 245 -8.28 -11.98 4.88
C ALA A 245 -7.30 -13.05 4.37
N SER A 246 -6.03 -12.70 4.16
CA SER A 246 -5.04 -13.52 3.46
C SER A 246 -3.68 -13.54 4.17
N ASP A 247 -2.91 -14.61 3.91
CA ASP A 247 -1.52 -14.74 4.35
C ASP A 247 -0.52 -13.98 3.48
N HIS A 248 -0.98 -13.30 2.44
CA HIS A 248 -0.15 -12.48 1.55
C HIS A 248 -0.77 -11.12 1.25
N ASN A 249 0.09 -10.19 0.84
CA ASN A 249 -0.30 -8.88 0.35
C ASN A 249 0.41 -8.60 -0.98
N GLU A 250 -0.36 -8.45 -2.06
CA GLU A 250 0.18 -8.36 -3.42
C GLU A 250 1.02 -7.09 -3.61
N HIS A 251 0.70 -6.00 -2.91
CA HIS A 251 1.50 -4.77 -2.97
C HIS A 251 2.83 -4.91 -2.21
N PHE A 252 2.89 -5.76 -1.17
CA PHE A 252 4.16 -6.11 -0.53
C PHE A 252 5.03 -6.94 -1.45
N ARG A 253 4.46 -7.96 -2.12
CA ARG A 253 5.13 -8.75 -3.16
C ARG A 253 5.68 -7.87 -4.28
N ALA A 254 4.86 -6.95 -4.80
CA ALA A 254 5.28 -6.01 -5.83
C ALA A 254 6.45 -5.13 -5.37
N LYS A 255 6.39 -4.58 -4.15
CA LYS A 255 7.50 -3.79 -3.61
C LYS A 255 8.78 -4.61 -3.47
N ALA A 256 8.69 -5.81 -2.92
CA ALA A 256 9.84 -6.70 -2.75
C ALA A 256 10.47 -7.06 -4.09
N HIS A 257 9.66 -7.35 -5.10
CA HIS A 257 10.13 -7.57 -6.47
C HIS A 257 10.93 -6.39 -7.02
N ILE A 258 10.38 -5.17 -6.96
CA ILE A 258 11.06 -3.98 -7.48
C ILE A 258 12.39 -3.72 -6.75
N VAL A 259 12.42 -3.90 -5.42
CA VAL A 259 13.66 -3.78 -4.65
C VAL A 259 14.65 -4.87 -5.06
N GLY A 260 14.20 -6.11 -5.22
CA GLY A 260 15.01 -7.24 -5.67
C GLY A 260 15.65 -7.00 -7.03
N GLU A 261 14.89 -6.51 -8.01
CA GLU A 261 15.38 -6.15 -9.35
C GLU A 261 16.48 -5.08 -9.29
N HIS A 262 16.30 -4.05 -8.47
CA HIS A 262 17.30 -3.00 -8.30
C HIS A 262 18.59 -3.53 -7.67
N VAL A 263 18.47 -4.38 -6.64
CA VAL A 263 19.62 -5.02 -6.00
C VAL A 263 20.33 -5.95 -6.98
N LYS A 264 19.58 -6.79 -7.69
CA LYS A 264 20.11 -7.71 -8.71
C LYS A 264 20.89 -6.96 -9.78
N LYS A 265 20.34 -5.85 -10.29
CA LYS A 265 21.03 -4.98 -11.26
C LYS A 265 22.35 -4.43 -10.72
N LYS A 266 22.41 -4.02 -9.45
CA LYS A 266 23.65 -3.53 -8.82
C LYS A 266 24.69 -4.63 -8.59
N CYS A 267 24.23 -5.86 -8.37
CA CYS A 267 25.07 -7.05 -8.23
C CYS A 267 25.41 -7.72 -9.58
N ALA A 268 25.04 -7.13 -10.73
CA ALA A 268 25.27 -7.75 -12.03
C ALA A 268 26.75 -7.77 -12.45
N ALA A 269 27.52 -6.73 -12.08
CA ALA A 269 28.94 -6.63 -12.45
C ALA A 269 29.84 -7.57 -11.63
N ARG A 270 29.44 -7.86 -10.38
CA ARG A 270 30.04 -8.90 -9.55
C ARG A 270 29.00 -9.43 -8.56
N PRO A 271 29.00 -10.73 -8.24
CA PRO A 271 28.14 -11.26 -7.19
C PRO A 271 28.33 -10.46 -5.89
N CYS A 272 27.23 -9.96 -5.34
CA CYS A 272 27.24 -9.30 -4.04
C CYS A 272 27.49 -10.33 -2.94
N LYS A 273 28.21 -9.92 -1.89
CA LYS A 273 28.25 -10.70 -0.65
C LYS A 273 26.91 -10.59 0.08
N PRO A 274 26.51 -11.57 0.92
CA PRO A 274 25.25 -11.51 1.67
C PRO A 274 24.97 -10.18 2.40
N ALA A 275 25.96 -9.65 3.12
CA ALA A 275 25.82 -8.36 3.82
C ALA A 275 25.63 -7.17 2.87
N GLU A 276 26.21 -7.22 1.67
CA GLU A 276 26.07 -6.18 0.63
C GLU A 276 24.67 -6.19 0.02
N VAL A 277 24.06 -7.37 -0.16
CA VAL A 277 22.65 -7.49 -0.57
C VAL A 277 21.75 -6.75 0.42
N VAL A 278 21.93 -7.00 1.73
CA VAL A 278 21.11 -6.34 2.77
C VAL A 278 21.33 -4.82 2.79
N MET A 279 22.58 -4.36 2.69
CA MET A 279 22.89 -2.93 2.61
C MET A 279 22.22 -2.26 1.41
N LEU A 280 22.21 -2.92 0.24
CA LEU A 280 21.53 -2.41 -0.95
C LEU A 280 20.01 -2.37 -0.77
N ILE A 281 19.42 -3.38 -0.13
CA ILE A 281 17.99 -3.36 0.25
C ILE A 281 17.68 -2.18 1.16
N GLU A 282 18.46 -1.97 2.22
CA GLU A 282 18.29 -0.84 3.13
C GLU A 282 18.38 0.50 2.39
N LYS A 283 19.31 0.64 1.44
CA LYS A 283 19.44 1.83 0.60
C LYS A 283 18.22 2.03 -0.30
N GLU A 284 17.73 1.00 -0.98
CA GLU A 284 16.53 1.09 -1.84
C GLU A 284 15.25 1.40 -1.06
N LEU A 285 15.21 1.00 0.20
CA LEU A 285 14.10 1.29 1.11
C LEU A 285 14.22 2.65 1.82
N GLY A 286 15.31 3.40 1.58
CA GLY A 286 15.57 4.70 2.20
C GLY A 286 15.93 4.62 3.69
N LEU A 287 16.49 3.50 4.13
CA LEU A 287 16.86 3.23 5.52
C LEU A 287 18.35 3.46 5.80
N ALA A 288 19.18 3.45 4.75
CA ALA A 288 20.59 3.78 4.86
C ALA A 288 20.74 5.30 5.06
N ARG A 289 21.34 5.69 6.19
CA ARG A 289 21.78 7.06 6.47
C ARG A 289 23.19 7.28 5.97
#